data_AF-A0A2P4WYM6-F1
#
_entry.id   AF-A0A2P4WYM6-F1
#
_cell.length_a   1.000
_cell.length_b   1.000
_cell.length_c   1.000
_cell.angle_alpha   90.00
_cell.angle_beta   90.00
_cell.angle_gamma   90.00
#
_symmetry.space_group_name_H-M   'P 1'
#
loop_
_entity.id
_entity.type
_entity.pdbx_description
1 polymer ?
#
loop_
_entity_poly.entity_id
_entity_poly.type
_entity_poly.pdbx_seq_one_letter_code
_entity_poly.pdbx_strand_id
1 'polypeptide(L)'
;MKTRSGEQLKSRLRIKTPTVTSSTSTPAIPLTSVSIRPPYITDISHPALVKWKRERQGYEDAIEARCSTTGEDESKALWSVKNSFNCNVLNTLCKFEWGTTIEEVTEDHIQSELDSILHNVMDDDIVDVDALFTKG
;
A
#
# COMPACT_ATOMS: atom_id res chain seq x y z
N MET A 1 -74.90 0.94 -10.16
CA MET A 1 -75.35 -0.46 -9.95
C MET A 1 -74.93 -1.29 -11.16
N LYS A 2 -74.47 -2.52 -10.92
CA LYS A 2 -73.49 -3.26 -11.76
C LYS A 2 -74.15 -4.45 -12.45
N THR A 3 -73.87 -4.68 -13.74
CA THR A 3 -73.85 -5.93 -14.54
C THR A 3 -73.56 -5.50 -16.00
N ARG A 4 -72.76 -6.14 -16.87
CA ARG A 4 -72.65 -7.53 -17.34
C ARG A 4 -71.38 -7.58 -18.23
N SER A 5 -70.36 -8.37 -17.89
CA SER A 5 -70.00 -9.68 -18.48
C SER A 5 -69.69 -9.72 -19.98
N GLY A 6 -68.44 -10.04 -20.32
CA GLY A 6 -68.04 -10.79 -21.52
C GLY A 6 -67.12 -10.07 -22.52
N GLU A 7 -65.79 -10.06 -22.29
CA GLU A 7 -64.81 -9.70 -23.32
C GLU A 7 -64.25 -10.94 -24.06
N GLN A 8 -64.23 -10.82 -25.38
CA GLN A 8 -63.85 -11.80 -26.38
C GLN A 8 -62.33 -11.83 -26.65
N LEU A 9 -61.80 -13.05 -26.71
CA LEU A 9 -60.87 -13.59 -27.72
C LEU A 9 -59.68 -12.73 -28.21
N LYS A 10 -58.47 -13.09 -27.74
CA LYS A 10 -57.18 -12.91 -28.48
C LYS A 10 -56.31 -14.15 -28.23
N SER A 11 -56.42 -15.21 -29.02
CA SER A 11 -55.82 -15.42 -30.34
C SER A 11 -54.27 -15.39 -30.36
N ARG A 12 -53.74 -16.60 -30.63
CA ARG A 12 -52.47 -16.97 -31.27
C ARG A 12 -51.20 -17.04 -30.40
N LEU A 13 -50.90 -18.28 -30.00
CA LEU A 13 -49.54 -18.78 -29.80
C LEU A 13 -48.64 -18.40 -30.99
N ARG A 14 -47.45 -17.88 -30.69
CA ARG A 14 -46.28 -17.97 -31.56
C ARG A 14 -45.04 -18.20 -30.70
N ILE A 15 -44.66 -19.47 -30.59
CA ILE A 15 -43.31 -19.88 -30.19
C ILE A 15 -42.37 -19.48 -31.33
N LYS A 16 -41.24 -18.83 -31.02
CA LYS A 16 -40.01 -18.84 -31.83
C LYS A 16 -38.78 -18.39 -31.00
N THR A 17 -37.98 -19.40 -30.63
CA THR A 17 -36.50 -19.53 -30.62
C THR A 17 -35.60 -18.56 -29.82
N PRO A 18 -34.52 -19.08 -29.20
CA PRO A 18 -33.60 -18.31 -28.37
C PRO A 18 -32.59 -17.54 -29.23
N THR A 19 -32.53 -16.23 -29.03
CA THR A 19 -31.43 -15.41 -29.57
C THR A 19 -30.24 -15.55 -28.62
N VAL A 20 -29.27 -16.38 -29.01
CA VAL A 20 -27.90 -16.32 -28.48
C VAL A 20 -27.27 -15.06 -29.05
N THR A 21 -27.35 -13.97 -28.30
CA THR A 21 -26.51 -12.80 -28.55
C THR A 21 -25.17 -13.09 -27.91
N SER A 22 -24.22 -13.56 -28.71
CA SER A 22 -22.81 -13.62 -28.36
C SER A 22 -22.27 -12.20 -28.24
N SER A 23 -22.42 -11.59 -27.06
CA SER A 23 -21.55 -10.49 -26.66
C SER A 23 -20.18 -11.10 -26.41
N THR A 24 -19.24 -10.83 -27.32
CA THR A 24 -17.81 -11.15 -27.20
C THR A 24 -17.30 -10.54 -25.90
N SER A 25 -17.34 -11.36 -24.85
CA SER A 25 -16.61 -11.15 -23.62
C SER A 25 -15.14 -11.15 -24.00
N THR A 26 -14.51 -9.97 -24.02
CA THR A 26 -13.06 -9.91 -23.83
C THR A 26 -12.79 -10.71 -22.57
N PRO A 27 -12.01 -11.81 -22.62
CA PRO A 27 -11.64 -12.48 -21.39
C PRO A 27 -10.86 -11.47 -20.57
N ALA A 28 -11.50 -10.91 -19.55
CA ALA A 28 -10.81 -10.22 -18.49
C ALA A 28 -9.82 -11.24 -17.95
N ILE A 29 -8.55 -11.07 -18.29
CA ILE A 29 -7.48 -11.89 -17.73
C ILE A 29 -7.63 -11.70 -16.23
N PRO A 30 -7.96 -12.76 -15.45
CA PRO A 30 -8.01 -12.61 -14.01
C PRO A 30 -6.63 -12.13 -13.59
N LEU A 31 -6.58 -10.97 -12.91
CA LEU A 31 -5.35 -10.48 -12.30
C LEU A 31 -4.89 -11.62 -11.39
N THR A 32 -3.89 -12.38 -11.85
CA THR A 32 -3.34 -13.47 -11.05
C THR A 32 -2.93 -12.85 -9.74
N SER A 33 -3.41 -13.40 -8.63
CA SER A 33 -3.21 -12.93 -7.26
C SER A 33 -1.71 -12.92 -6.89
N VAL A 34 -0.96 -11.98 -7.45
CA VAL A 34 0.43 -11.73 -7.06
C VAL A 34 0.35 -11.12 -5.68
N SER A 35 0.93 -11.84 -4.71
CA SER A 35 1.06 -11.32 -3.35
C SER A 35 2.01 -10.13 -3.37
N ILE A 36 1.48 -8.94 -3.13
CA ILE A 36 2.26 -7.71 -2.98
C ILE A 36 2.89 -7.77 -1.58
N ARG A 37 4.21 -7.99 -1.52
CA ARG A 37 4.94 -8.21 -0.27
C ARG A 37 5.59 -6.89 0.19
N PRO A 38 5.44 -6.51 1.46
CA PRO A 38 6.11 -5.33 2.01
C PRO A 38 7.63 -5.56 2.14
N PRO A 39 8.44 -4.54 1.88
CA PRO A 39 9.87 -4.59 2.12
C PRO A 39 10.16 -4.56 3.62
N TYR A 40 11.13 -5.35 4.07
CA TYR A 40 11.51 -5.44 5.47
C TYR A 40 12.74 -4.58 5.80
N ILE A 41 12.73 -3.93 6.95
CA ILE A 41 13.86 -3.21 7.52
C ILE A 41 14.69 -4.21 8.35
N THR A 42 15.87 -4.53 7.84
CA THR A 42 16.83 -5.44 8.50
C THR A 42 18.13 -4.74 8.90
N ASP A 43 18.34 -3.52 8.40
CA ASP A 43 19.47 -2.65 8.65
C ASP A 43 18.97 -1.20 8.62
N ILE A 44 19.51 -0.36 9.51
CA ILE A 44 19.20 1.07 9.65
C ILE A 44 20.31 1.96 9.12
N SER A 45 21.34 1.41 8.49
CA SER A 45 22.32 2.21 7.76
C SER A 45 21.62 3.08 6.70
N HIS A 46 22.14 4.30 6.49
CA HIS A 46 21.60 5.21 5.48
C HIS A 46 21.33 4.57 4.11
N PRO A 47 22.28 3.84 3.47
CA PRO A 47 22.02 3.22 2.18
C PRO A 47 20.92 2.15 2.24
N ALA A 48 20.80 1.41 3.35
CA ALA A 48 19.73 0.44 3.53
C ALA A 48 18.37 1.13 3.64
N LEU A 49 18.26 2.24 4.38
CA LEU A 49 17.03 3.01 4.51
C LEU A 49 16.64 3.73 3.21
N VAL A 50 17.60 4.25 2.45
CA VAL A 50 17.33 4.84 1.11
C VAL A 50 16.74 3.78 0.17
N LYS A 51 17.33 2.58 0.16
CA LYS A 51 16.83 1.45 -0.63
C LYS A 51 15.44 1.04 -0.17
N TRP A 52 15.23 0.88 1.14
CA TRP A 52 13.94 0.51 1.71
C TRP A 52 12.86 1.54 1.38
N LYS A 53 13.11 2.85 1.51
CA LYS A 53 12.13 3.91 1.22
C LYS A 53 11.66 3.85 -0.24
N ARG A 54 12.57 3.57 -1.18
CA ARG A 54 12.23 3.36 -2.59
C ARG A 54 11.36 2.11 -2.81
N GLU A 55 11.75 0.99 -2.21
CA GLU A 55 10.98 -0.26 -2.30
C GLU A 55 9.61 -0.12 -1.64
N ARG A 56 9.52 0.65 -0.55
CA ARG A 56 8.31 0.92 0.19
C ARG A 56 7.33 1.75 -0.62
N GLN A 57 7.80 2.77 -1.34
CA GLN A 57 6.95 3.52 -2.27
C GLN A 57 6.34 2.61 -3.33
N GLY A 58 7.15 1.76 -3.98
CA GLY A 58 6.64 0.83 -5.00
C GLY A 58 5.65 -0.21 -4.44
N TYR A 59 5.81 -0.61 -3.17
CA TYR A 59 4.84 -1.43 -2.47
C TYR A 59 3.52 -0.69 -2.25
N GLU A 60 3.56 0.56 -1.77
CA GLU A 60 2.39 1.38 -1.49
C GLU A 60 1.59 1.67 -2.78
N ASP A 61 2.27 2.09 -3.85
CA ASP A 61 1.65 2.31 -5.16
C ASP A 61 0.93 1.05 -5.69
N ALA A 62 1.54 -0.12 -5.47
CA ALA A 62 0.95 -1.39 -5.90
C ALA A 62 -0.28 -1.78 -5.05
N ILE A 63 -0.26 -1.50 -3.74
CA ILE A 63 -1.40 -1.70 -2.85
C ILE A 63 -2.54 -0.74 -3.23
N GLU A 64 -2.24 0.54 -3.45
CA GLU A 64 -3.21 1.54 -3.89
C GLU A 64 -3.90 1.12 -5.20
N ALA A 65 -3.12 0.70 -6.20
CA ALA A 65 -3.65 0.22 -7.48
C ALA A 65 -4.55 -1.02 -7.33
N ARG A 66 -4.18 -1.96 -6.44
CA ARG A 66 -5.00 -3.13 -6.14
C ARG A 66 -6.30 -2.73 -5.45
N CYS A 67 -6.22 -1.94 -4.39
CA CYS A 67 -7.37 -1.47 -3.61
C CYS A 67 -8.34 -0.66 -4.47
N SER A 68 -7.84 0.18 -5.38
CA SER A 68 -8.64 0.91 -6.35
C SER A 68 -9.42 -0.01 -7.30
N THR A 69 -8.88 -1.19 -7.60
CA THR A 69 -9.52 -2.18 -8.49
C THR A 69 -10.50 -3.08 -7.73
N THR A 70 -10.19 -3.48 -6.50
CA THR A 70 -10.97 -4.44 -5.70
C THR A 70 -12.00 -3.79 -4.78
N GLY A 71 -11.84 -2.49 -4.47
CA GLY A 71 -12.60 -1.79 -3.45
C GLY A 71 -12.18 -2.16 -2.02
N GLU A 72 -11.02 -2.79 -1.83
CA GLU A 72 -10.45 -3.06 -0.51
C GLU A 72 -10.07 -1.76 0.21
N ASP A 73 -10.18 -1.77 1.54
CA ASP A 73 -9.71 -0.66 2.38
C ASP A 73 -8.17 -0.64 2.41
N GLU A 74 -7.58 0.36 1.77
CA GLU A 74 -6.14 0.54 1.67
C GLU A 74 -5.44 0.57 3.03
N SER A 75 -6.05 1.25 4.02
CA SER A 75 -5.49 1.36 5.37
C SER A 75 -5.39 0.01 6.08
N LYS A 76 -6.25 -0.96 5.71
CA LYS A 76 -6.19 -2.34 6.19
C LYS A 76 -5.29 -3.23 5.35
N ALA A 77 -5.03 -2.86 4.09
CA ALA A 77 -4.17 -3.59 3.18
C ALA A 77 -2.68 -3.26 3.38
N LEU A 78 -2.37 -2.04 3.82
CA LEU A 78 -1.01 -1.59 4.10
C LEU A 78 -0.45 -2.20 5.39
N TRP A 79 0.81 -2.64 5.33
CA TRP A 79 1.56 -2.96 6.53
C TRP A 79 2.15 -1.70 7.13
N SER A 80 2.05 -1.56 8.45
CA SER A 80 2.68 -0.45 9.15
C SER A 80 4.22 -0.50 9.06
N VAL A 81 4.87 0.62 9.35
CA VAL A 81 6.33 0.70 9.33
C VAL A 81 6.90 -0.19 10.44
N LYS A 82 6.31 -0.14 11.64
CA LYS A 82 6.65 -1.03 12.75
C LYS A 82 6.59 -2.51 12.36
N ASN A 83 5.54 -2.95 11.66
CA ASN A 83 5.40 -4.33 11.19
C ASN A 83 6.37 -4.70 10.05
N SER A 84 6.97 -3.71 9.42
CA SER A 84 8.00 -3.91 8.39
C SER A 84 9.40 -4.12 8.99
N PHE A 85 9.60 -3.96 10.31
CA PHE A 85 10.88 -4.23 10.94
C PHE A 85 11.16 -5.71 11.19
N ASN A 86 12.43 -6.07 11.11
CA ASN A 86 12.92 -7.22 11.86
C ASN A 86 12.77 -6.94 13.36
N CYS A 87 12.11 -7.86 14.09
CA CYS A 87 11.83 -7.68 15.52
C CYS A 87 13.07 -7.40 16.36
N ASN A 88 14.23 -8.00 16.03
CA ASN A 88 15.46 -7.80 16.80
C ASN A 88 16.06 -6.40 16.56
N VAL A 89 15.98 -5.90 15.33
CA VAL A 89 16.42 -4.53 14.98
C VAL A 89 15.57 -3.52 15.73
N LEU A 90 14.24 -3.64 15.64
CA LEU A 90 13.32 -2.72 16.33
C LEU A 90 13.48 -2.77 17.85
N ASN A 91 13.63 -3.98 18.43
CA ASN A 91 13.87 -4.15 19.86
C ASN A 91 15.15 -3.44 20.32
N THR A 92 16.21 -3.54 19.51
CA THR A 92 17.50 -2.91 19.81
C THR A 92 17.38 -1.39 19.79
N LEU A 93 16.76 -0.84 18.74
CA LEU A 93 16.49 0.60 18.64
C LEU A 93 15.68 1.13 19.81
N CYS A 94 14.57 0.47 20.12
CA CYS A 94 13.71 0.88 21.23
C CYS A 94 14.50 0.94 22.55
N LYS A 95 15.29 -0.10 22.85
CA LYS A 95 16.00 -0.22 24.12
C LYS A 95 17.22 0.70 24.24
N PHE A 96 18.01 0.82 23.18
CA PHE A 96 19.34 1.42 23.27
C PHE A 96 19.39 2.84 22.72
N GLU A 97 18.59 3.16 21.69
CA GLU A 97 18.61 4.47 21.03
C GLU A 97 17.46 5.36 21.51
N TRP A 98 16.24 4.81 21.59
CA TRP A 98 15.03 5.61 21.78
C TRP A 98 14.52 5.65 23.23
N GLY A 99 15.04 4.78 24.10
CA GLY A 99 14.62 4.70 25.51
C GLY A 99 13.15 4.31 25.70
N THR A 100 12.61 3.47 24.82
CA THR A 100 11.21 3.00 24.81
C THR A 100 11.13 1.46 24.69
N THR A 101 9.92 0.92 24.60
CA THR A 101 9.63 -0.50 24.38
C THR A 101 8.95 -0.72 23.03
N ILE A 102 8.94 -1.97 22.55
CA ILE A 102 8.24 -2.30 21.30
C ILE A 102 6.74 -2.04 21.45
N GLU A 103 6.19 -2.17 22.65
CA GLU A 103 4.78 -1.96 22.93
C GLU A 103 4.41 -0.47 22.91
N GLU A 104 5.28 0.39 23.45
CA GLU A 104 5.03 1.82 23.62
C GLU A 104 5.41 2.66 22.39
N VAL A 105 6.36 2.20 21.56
CA VAL A 105 6.79 2.95 20.39
C VAL A 105 5.66 3.13 19.38
N THR A 106 5.43 4.38 18.95
CA THR A 106 4.39 4.74 17.99
C THR A 106 4.92 4.74 16.55
N GLU A 107 4.03 4.63 15.57
CA GLU A 107 4.43 4.71 14.14
C GLU A 107 5.06 6.06 13.80
N ASP A 108 4.57 7.15 14.39
CA ASP A 108 5.09 8.50 14.15
C ASP A 108 6.52 8.66 14.70
N HIS A 109 6.81 8.06 15.87
CA HIS A 109 8.15 8.05 16.42
C HIS A 109 9.10 7.28 15.49
N ILE A 110 8.71 6.07 15.07
CA ILE A 110 9.52 5.25 14.15
C ILE A 110 9.83 6.03 12.86
N GLN A 111 8.82 6.66 12.25
CA GLN A 111 9.01 7.44 11.02
C GLN A 111 9.96 8.62 11.23
N SER A 112 9.81 9.36 12.33
CA SER A 112 10.67 10.49 12.66
C SER A 112 12.14 10.09 12.81
N GLU A 113 12.40 8.95 13.44
CA GLU A 113 13.76 8.41 13.62
C GLU A 113 14.37 7.93 12.30
N LEU A 114 13.59 7.25 11.46
CA LEU A 114 14.02 6.85 10.13
C LEU A 114 14.35 8.06 9.25
N ASP A 115 13.52 9.10 9.30
CA ASP A 115 13.78 10.34 8.58
C ASP A 115 15.01 11.06 9.15
N SER A 116 15.20 11.11 10.47
CA SER A 116 16.42 11.66 11.08
C SER A 116 17.68 11.01 10.49
N ILE A 117 17.74 9.68 10.44
CA ILE A 117 18.89 8.96 9.85
C ILE A 117 19.07 9.30 8.37
N LEU A 118 17.99 9.41 7.60
CA LEU A 118 18.05 9.73 6.17
C LEU A 118 18.57 11.14 5.89
N HIS A 119 18.33 12.09 6.79
CA HIS A 119 18.72 13.49 6.64
C HIS A 119 20.10 13.78 7.28
N ASN A 120 20.51 13.04 8.31
CA ASN A 120 21.72 13.28 9.10
C ASN A 120 23.05 12.86 8.42
N VAL A 121 23.16 12.90 7.09
CA VAL A 121 24.43 12.62 6.38
C VAL A 121 25.20 13.89 6.01
N MET A 122 24.57 15.07 6.10
CA MET A 122 25.20 16.32 5.67
C MET A 122 25.55 17.28 6.81
N ASP A 123 24.99 17.13 8.00
CA ASP A 123 25.17 18.15 9.06
C ASP A 123 26.41 17.92 9.93
N ASP A 124 26.87 16.68 10.13
CA ASP A 124 28.03 16.40 11.00
C ASP A 124 29.37 16.24 10.24
N ASP A 125 29.36 16.01 8.92
CA ASP A 125 30.56 15.67 8.14
C ASP A 125 31.07 16.78 7.19
N ILE A 126 30.32 17.87 7.02
CA ILE A 126 30.80 19.02 6.23
C ILE A 126 31.58 19.94 7.16
N VAL A 127 32.86 19.61 7.36
CA VAL A 127 33.83 20.59 7.85
C VAL A 127 33.72 21.83 6.97
N ASP A 128 33.49 22.99 7.58
CA ASP A 128 33.52 24.28 6.88
C ASP A 128 34.83 24.39 6.10
N VAL A 129 34.75 24.18 4.79
CA VAL A 129 35.90 24.13 3.91
C VAL A 129 36.56 25.51 3.86
N ASP A 130 35.81 26.59 4.09
CA ASP A 130 36.34 27.96 4.15
C ASP A 130 37.17 28.20 5.43
N ALA A 131 36.84 27.50 6.53
CA ALA A 131 37.67 27.50 7.74
C ALA A 131 39.01 26.78 7.56
N LEU A 132 39.13 25.87 6.57
CA LEU A 132 40.38 25.14 6.29
C LEU A 132 41.40 25.97 5.50
N PHE A 133 40.97 27.00 4.77
CA PHE A 133 41.84 27.82 3.92
C PHE A 133 42.09 29.25 4.43
N THR A 134 41.56 29.61 5.60
CA THR A 134 41.70 30.97 6.18
C THR A 134 42.97 31.20 7.02
N LYS A 135 44.00 30.35 6.86
CA LYS A 135 45.37 30.62 7.34
C LYS A 135 46.37 30.51 6.19
N GLY A 136 46.56 31.61 5.49
CA GLY A 136 47.62 31.84 4.50
C GLY A 136 48.00 33.30 4.48
#